data_AF-B7RXG9-F1
#
_entry.id   AF-B7RXG9-F1
#
_cell.length_a   1.000
_cell.length_b   1.000
_cell.length_c   1.000
_cell.angle_alpha   90.00
_cell.angle_beta   90.00
_cell.angle_gamma   90.00
#
_symmetry.space_group_name_H-M   'P 1'
#
loop_
_entity.id
_entity.type
_entity.pdbx_description
1 polymer ?
#
loop_
_entity_poly.entity_id
_entity_poly.type
_entity_poly.pdbx_seq_one_letter_code
_entity_poly.pdbx_strand_id
1 'polypeptide(L)'
;MSAVAVAVPNFGELLAQYISAVPETAVPAFLARLERTAADRYRMWAKAVPEHAEGLLTCAAREDDIADRAEQIYPATEAEQIAAMDSAIVPARETYYQVFANLTAIEQMTIQAKAERQGAAAWRAMIAAENDAAIKASLEKMALIEEASADYLDALLSELT
;
A
#
# COMPACT_ATOMS: atom_id res chain seq x y z
N MET A 1 -25.08 -15.23 5.84
CA MET A 1 -24.98 -15.12 4.36
C MET A 1 -23.64 -15.72 3.98
N SER A 2 -23.55 -16.56 2.94
CA SER A 2 -22.22 -17.08 2.52
C SER A 2 -21.37 -15.91 2.04
N ALA A 3 -20.15 -15.79 2.57
CA ALA A 3 -19.15 -14.87 2.07
C ALA A 3 -18.94 -15.14 0.57
N VAL A 4 -19.27 -14.16 -0.28
CA VAL A 4 -18.85 -14.17 -1.67
C VAL A 4 -17.33 -14.10 -1.65
N ALA A 5 -16.66 -15.10 -2.22
CA ALA A 5 -15.21 -15.07 -2.33
C ALA A 5 -14.83 -13.94 -3.29
N VAL A 6 -14.29 -12.84 -2.75
CA VAL A 6 -13.81 -11.71 -3.54
C VAL A 6 -12.47 -12.11 -4.16
N ALA A 7 -12.37 -11.98 -5.49
CA ALA A 7 -11.12 -12.24 -6.19
C ALA A 7 -10.10 -11.14 -5.88
N VAL A 8 -8.98 -11.51 -5.27
CA VAL A 8 -7.89 -10.59 -4.94
C VAL A 8 -6.88 -10.60 -6.09
N PRO A 9 -6.61 -9.46 -6.74
CA PRO A 9 -5.61 -9.39 -7.78
C PRO A 9 -4.18 -9.49 -7.20
N ASN A 10 -3.24 -9.92 -8.04
CA ASN A 10 -1.83 -9.67 -7.81
C ASN A 10 -1.54 -8.20 -8.14
N PHE A 11 -1.40 -7.36 -7.12
CA PHE A 11 -1.16 -5.92 -7.29
C PHE A 11 0.20 -5.62 -7.88
N GLY A 12 1.21 -6.45 -7.61
CA GLY A 12 2.53 -6.34 -8.24
C GLY A 12 2.44 -6.50 -9.75
N GLU A 13 1.70 -7.51 -10.24
CA GLU A 13 1.46 -7.71 -11.67
C GLU A 13 0.56 -6.62 -12.26
N LEU A 14 -0.51 -6.25 -11.55
CA LEU A 14 -1.47 -5.23 -11.99
C LEU A 14 -0.80 -3.86 -12.20
N LEU A 15 0.12 -3.49 -11.30
CA LEU A 15 0.80 -2.20 -11.31
C LEU A 15 2.16 -2.24 -12.01
N ALA A 16 2.61 -3.42 -12.47
CA ALA A 16 3.93 -3.63 -13.06
C ALA A 16 4.25 -2.63 -14.18
N GLN A 17 3.28 -2.36 -15.08
CA GLN A 17 3.48 -1.41 -16.18
C GLN A 17 3.82 0.01 -15.73
N TYR A 18 3.32 0.43 -14.55
CA TYR A 18 3.58 1.76 -14.00
C TYR A 18 4.88 1.77 -13.18
N ILE A 19 5.12 0.71 -12.42
CA ILE A 19 6.37 0.53 -11.65
C ILE A 19 7.57 0.47 -12.61
N SER A 20 7.47 -0.29 -13.70
CA SER A 20 8.53 -0.40 -14.72
C SER A 20 8.69 0.85 -15.59
N ALA A 21 7.78 1.82 -15.52
CA ALA A 21 7.92 3.10 -16.20
C ALA A 21 8.76 4.12 -15.41
N VAL A 22 9.11 3.81 -14.16
CA VAL A 22 9.94 4.63 -13.28
C VAL A 22 11.37 4.07 -13.26
N PRO A 23 12.42 4.92 -13.23
CA PRO A 23 13.78 4.44 -13.04
C PRO A 23 13.90 3.57 -11.78
N GLU A 24 14.68 2.49 -11.86
CA GLU A 24 14.81 1.51 -10.76
C GLU A 24 15.18 2.18 -9.41
N THR A 25 16.05 3.19 -9.45
CA THR A 25 16.49 3.95 -8.26
C THR A 25 15.38 4.81 -7.63
N ALA A 26 14.28 5.05 -8.34
CA ALA A 26 13.12 5.81 -7.86
C ALA A 26 11.90 4.92 -7.58
N VAL A 27 11.99 3.59 -7.83
CA VAL A 27 10.88 2.67 -7.53
C VAL A 27 10.43 2.74 -6.06
N PRO A 28 11.32 2.76 -5.05
CA PRO A 28 10.85 2.85 -3.65
C PRO A 28 10.10 4.16 -3.35
N ALA A 29 10.56 5.30 -3.90
CA ALA A 29 9.84 6.57 -3.79
C ALA A 29 8.49 6.54 -4.53
N PHE A 30 8.40 5.82 -5.64
CA PHE A 30 7.14 5.62 -6.34
C PHE A 30 6.16 4.77 -5.53
N LEU A 31 6.64 3.69 -4.88
CA LEU A 31 5.83 2.88 -3.96
C LEU A 31 5.32 3.73 -2.79
N ALA A 32 6.14 4.63 -2.24
CA ALA A 32 5.71 5.57 -1.19
C ALA A 32 4.46 6.39 -1.59
N ARG A 33 4.35 6.81 -2.86
CA ARG A 33 3.15 7.50 -3.37
C ARG A 33 1.92 6.58 -3.46
N LEU A 34 2.13 5.29 -3.71
CA LEU A 34 1.07 4.29 -3.65
C LEU A 34 0.63 4.02 -2.20
N GLU A 35 1.53 4.06 -1.22
CA GLU A 35 1.14 3.95 0.19
C GLU A 35 0.27 5.14 0.62
N ARG A 36 0.57 6.36 0.16
CA ARG A 36 -0.33 7.51 0.39
C ARG A 36 -1.72 7.30 -0.23
N THR A 37 -1.79 6.59 -1.34
CA THR A 37 -3.05 6.20 -1.97
C THR A 37 -3.80 5.17 -1.12
N ALA A 38 -3.12 4.21 -0.50
CA ALA A 38 -3.71 3.30 0.48
C ALA A 38 -4.19 4.04 1.74
N ALA A 39 -3.40 5.00 2.25
CA ALA A 39 -3.77 5.86 3.38
C ALA A 39 -5.10 6.58 3.14
N ASP A 40 -5.31 7.13 1.94
CA ASP A 40 -6.56 7.80 1.57
C ASP A 40 -7.77 6.85 1.60
N ARG A 41 -7.58 5.57 1.27
CA ARG A 41 -8.65 4.55 1.34
C ARG A 41 -9.05 4.29 2.79
N TYR A 42 -8.09 4.13 3.69
CA TYR A 42 -8.36 4.02 5.12
C TYR A 42 -9.12 5.23 5.66
N ARG A 43 -8.75 6.46 5.26
CA ARG A 43 -9.47 7.69 5.62
C ARG A 43 -10.89 7.72 5.06
N MET A 44 -11.12 7.16 3.86
CA MET A 44 -12.47 7.03 3.31
C MET A 44 -13.32 6.03 4.10
N TRP A 45 -12.78 4.86 4.46
CA TRP A 45 -13.51 3.89 5.25
C TRP A 45 -13.80 4.37 6.67
N ALA A 46 -12.87 5.10 7.29
CA ALA A 46 -13.11 5.71 8.61
C ALA A 46 -14.34 6.63 8.62
N LYS A 47 -14.68 7.26 7.49
CA LYS A 47 -15.92 8.04 7.34
C LYS A 47 -17.15 7.16 7.11
N ALA A 48 -16.98 6.02 6.45
CA ALA A 48 -18.05 5.10 6.10
C ALA A 48 -18.48 4.18 7.26
N VAL A 49 -17.56 3.84 8.16
CA VAL A 49 -17.77 3.03 9.37
C VAL A 49 -17.25 3.76 10.61
N PRO A 50 -17.94 4.82 11.06
CA PRO A 50 -17.44 5.73 12.10
C PRO A 50 -17.16 5.04 13.44
N GLU A 51 -17.82 3.93 13.74
CA GLU A 51 -17.61 3.11 14.95
C GLU A 51 -16.19 2.52 15.01
N HIS A 52 -15.55 2.31 13.86
CA HIS A 52 -14.20 1.76 13.73
C HIS A 52 -13.19 2.78 13.19
N ALA A 53 -13.56 4.07 13.18
CA ALA A 53 -12.76 5.13 12.59
C ALA A 53 -11.36 5.24 13.21
N GLU A 54 -11.22 5.07 14.52
CA GLU A 54 -9.93 5.20 15.21
C GLU A 54 -8.88 4.20 14.67
N GLY A 55 -9.24 2.92 14.57
CA GLY A 55 -8.30 1.91 14.08
C GLY A 55 -8.04 2.03 12.58
N LEU A 56 -9.02 2.47 11.78
CA LEU A 56 -8.82 2.75 10.36
C LEU A 56 -7.90 3.97 10.16
N LEU A 57 -8.07 5.04 10.93
CA LEU A 57 -7.17 6.19 10.90
C LEU A 57 -5.77 5.83 11.40
N THR A 58 -5.65 4.88 12.32
CA THR A 58 -4.36 4.32 12.73
C THR A 58 -3.67 3.58 11.57
N CYS A 59 -4.42 2.83 10.76
CA CYS A 59 -3.88 2.24 9.54
C CYS A 59 -3.49 3.30 8.51
N ALA A 60 -4.29 4.36 8.32
CA ALA A 60 -3.89 5.47 7.44
C ALA A 60 -2.55 6.11 7.88
N ALA A 61 -2.34 6.29 9.18
CA ALA A 61 -1.09 6.83 9.72
C ALA A 61 0.10 5.86 9.58
N ARG A 62 -0.15 4.55 9.50
CA ARG A 62 0.87 3.54 9.23
C ARG A 62 1.35 3.60 7.78
N GLU A 63 0.41 3.70 6.84
CA GLU A 63 0.75 3.90 5.42
C GLU A 63 1.53 5.19 5.20
N ASP A 64 1.15 6.24 5.95
CA ASP A 64 1.88 7.49 5.96
C ASP A 64 3.34 7.32 6.46
N ASP A 65 3.56 6.60 7.57
CA ASP A 65 4.89 6.32 8.12
C ASP A 65 5.74 5.46 7.17
N ILE A 66 5.14 4.49 6.47
CA ILE A 66 5.84 3.71 5.45
C ILE A 66 6.32 4.63 4.32
N ALA A 67 5.44 5.47 3.80
CA ALA A 67 5.79 6.41 2.75
C ALA A 67 6.93 7.36 3.17
N ASP A 68 6.83 7.96 4.36
CA ASP A 68 7.88 8.84 4.91
C ASP A 68 9.23 8.12 5.02
N ARG A 69 9.24 6.87 5.49
CA ARG A 69 10.46 6.06 5.58
C ARG A 69 11.05 5.75 4.22
N ALA A 70 10.23 5.34 3.26
CA ALA A 70 10.67 5.01 1.92
C ALA A 70 11.29 6.24 1.23
N GLU A 71 10.66 7.41 1.33
CA GLU A 71 11.19 8.67 0.78
C GLU A 71 12.46 9.14 1.49
N GLN A 72 12.58 8.90 2.80
CA GLN A 72 13.79 9.23 3.55
C GLN A 72 15.00 8.37 3.14
N ILE A 73 14.79 7.08 2.88
CA ILE A 73 15.85 6.13 2.51
C ILE A 73 16.22 6.28 1.04
N TYR A 74 15.22 6.40 0.17
CA TYR A 74 15.36 6.41 -1.28
C TYR A 74 14.75 7.69 -1.87
N PRO A 75 15.34 8.86 -1.61
CA PRO A 75 14.79 10.11 -2.11
C PRO A 75 14.92 10.17 -3.63
N ALA A 76 13.82 10.52 -4.31
CA ALA A 76 13.84 10.83 -5.73
C ALA A 76 14.19 12.31 -5.94
N THR A 77 15.48 12.60 -6.14
CA THR A 77 16.00 13.97 -6.25
C THR A 77 16.15 14.43 -7.70
N GLU A 78 16.26 13.50 -8.64
CA GLU A 78 16.53 13.84 -10.04
C GLU A 78 15.25 14.22 -10.78
N ALA A 79 15.32 15.27 -11.62
CA ALA A 79 14.16 15.77 -12.35
C ALA A 79 13.50 14.70 -13.23
N GLU A 80 14.29 13.78 -13.81
CA GLU A 80 13.79 12.65 -14.60
C GLU A 80 13.00 11.65 -13.75
N GLN A 81 13.47 11.35 -12.53
CA GLN A 81 12.75 10.46 -11.60
C GLN A 81 11.40 11.06 -11.23
N ILE A 82 11.40 12.34 -10.84
CA ILE A 82 10.18 13.08 -10.46
C ILE A 82 9.18 13.09 -11.63
N ALA A 83 9.63 13.45 -12.83
CA ALA A 83 8.77 13.49 -14.01
C ALA A 83 8.19 12.12 -14.38
N ALA A 84 8.97 11.05 -14.27
CA ALA A 84 8.51 9.69 -14.52
C ALA A 84 7.45 9.26 -13.49
N MET A 85 7.71 9.49 -12.21
CA MET A 85 6.75 9.19 -11.14
C MET A 85 5.46 10.01 -11.26
N ASP A 86 5.55 11.30 -11.59
CA ASP A 86 4.39 12.18 -11.80
C ASP A 86 3.52 11.69 -12.97
N SER A 87 4.16 11.21 -14.04
CA SER A 87 3.47 10.64 -15.19
C SER A 87 2.79 9.29 -14.87
N ALA A 88 3.40 8.48 -14.00
CA ALA A 88 2.93 7.14 -13.67
C ALA A 88 1.87 7.11 -12.56
N ILE A 89 1.90 8.05 -11.60
CA ILE A 89 1.12 7.92 -10.35
C ILE A 89 -0.39 8.02 -10.57
N VAL A 90 -0.86 8.92 -11.44
CA VAL A 90 -2.30 9.09 -11.70
C VAL A 90 -2.92 7.82 -12.31
N PRO A 91 -2.41 7.27 -13.43
CA PRO A 91 -2.98 6.05 -14.00
C PRO A 91 -2.77 4.81 -13.12
N ALA A 92 -1.68 4.74 -12.34
CA ALA A 92 -1.47 3.68 -11.37
C ALA A 92 -2.55 3.70 -10.27
N ARG A 93 -2.81 4.87 -9.68
CA ARG A 93 -3.88 5.07 -8.70
C ARG A 93 -5.25 4.75 -9.28
N GLU A 94 -5.54 5.16 -10.50
CA GLU A 94 -6.82 4.86 -11.15
C GLU A 94 -7.01 3.37 -11.36
N THR A 95 -5.97 2.68 -11.84
CA THR A 95 -5.98 1.21 -12.00
C THR A 95 -6.19 0.52 -10.66
N TYR A 96 -5.51 0.98 -9.62
CA TYR A 96 -5.70 0.52 -8.25
C TYR A 96 -7.14 0.74 -7.78
N TYR A 97 -7.71 1.92 -7.99
CA TYR A 97 -9.08 2.26 -7.54
C TYR A 97 -10.16 1.48 -8.31
N GLN A 98 -9.92 1.14 -9.58
CA GLN A 98 -10.86 0.35 -10.37
C GLN A 98 -11.12 -1.03 -9.79
N VAL A 99 -10.14 -1.64 -9.12
CA VAL A 99 -10.32 -2.93 -8.40
C VAL A 99 -11.48 -2.84 -7.39
N PHE A 100 -11.70 -1.66 -6.83
CA PHE A 100 -12.64 -1.44 -5.73
C PHE A 100 -13.96 -0.80 -6.13
N ALA A 101 -14.10 -0.30 -7.37
CA ALA A 101 -15.15 0.63 -7.77
C ALA A 101 -16.59 0.12 -7.55
N ASN A 102 -16.79 -1.20 -7.60
CA ASN A 102 -18.11 -1.83 -7.46
C ASN A 102 -18.25 -2.70 -6.20
N LEU A 103 -17.31 -2.56 -5.25
CA LEU A 103 -17.26 -3.37 -4.04
C LEU A 103 -17.82 -2.59 -2.85
N THR A 104 -18.44 -3.31 -1.92
CA THR A 104 -18.81 -2.77 -0.61
C THR A 104 -17.57 -2.46 0.23
N ALA A 105 -17.68 -1.63 1.26
CA ALA A 105 -16.54 -1.32 2.15
C ALA A 105 -15.90 -2.58 2.74
N ILE A 106 -16.70 -3.59 3.10
CA ILE A 106 -16.22 -4.88 3.65
C ILE A 106 -15.40 -5.65 2.61
N GLU A 107 -15.90 -5.77 1.37
CA GLU A 107 -15.17 -6.44 0.29
C GLU A 107 -13.89 -5.70 -0.08
N GLN A 108 -13.94 -4.36 -0.07
CA GLN A 108 -12.78 -3.51 -0.30
C GLN A 108 -11.70 -3.72 0.76
N MET A 109 -12.06 -3.72 2.04
CA MET A 109 -11.14 -3.99 3.16
C MET A 109 -10.59 -5.42 3.11
N THR A 110 -11.39 -6.38 2.64
CA THR A 110 -10.93 -7.77 2.43
C THR A 110 -9.82 -7.84 1.39
N ILE A 111 -9.96 -7.13 0.27
CA ILE A 111 -8.90 -7.03 -0.75
C ILE A 111 -7.69 -6.29 -0.17
N GLN A 112 -7.90 -5.18 0.53
CA GLN A 112 -6.82 -4.38 1.12
C GLN A 112 -5.97 -5.23 2.07
N ALA A 113 -6.56 -6.01 2.98
CA ALA A 113 -5.82 -6.87 3.90
C ALA A 113 -4.88 -7.87 3.18
N LYS A 114 -5.17 -8.21 1.92
CA LYS A 114 -4.27 -9.01 1.08
C LYS A 114 -3.30 -8.16 0.27
N ALA A 115 -3.67 -6.94 -0.11
CA ALA A 115 -2.77 -5.97 -0.73
C ALA A 115 -1.62 -5.59 0.20
N GLU A 116 -1.91 -5.30 1.48
CA GLU A 116 -0.91 -5.01 2.52
C GLU A 116 0.14 -6.13 2.63
N ARG A 117 -0.29 -7.39 2.58
CA ARG A 117 0.63 -8.54 2.62
C ARG A 117 1.48 -8.65 1.35
N GLN A 118 0.98 -8.18 0.22
CA GLN A 118 1.78 -8.06 -1.00
C GLN A 118 2.77 -6.89 -0.90
N GLY A 119 2.40 -5.76 -0.28
CA GLY A 119 3.28 -4.64 0.05
C GLY A 119 4.43 -5.06 0.96
N ALA A 120 4.11 -5.76 2.05
CA ALA A 120 5.12 -6.36 2.94
C ALA A 120 6.12 -7.26 2.19
N ALA A 121 5.64 -8.09 1.27
CA ALA A 121 6.51 -8.93 0.44
C ALA A 121 7.39 -8.11 -0.52
N ALA A 122 6.87 -7.01 -1.08
CA ALA A 122 7.63 -6.10 -1.94
C ALA A 122 8.78 -5.42 -1.17
N TRP A 123 8.52 -4.91 0.04
CA TRP A 123 9.56 -4.34 0.91
C TRP A 123 10.64 -5.36 1.27
N ARG A 124 10.25 -6.60 1.60
CA ARG A 124 11.20 -7.68 1.88
C ARG A 124 12.00 -8.12 0.65
N ALA A 125 11.44 -8.04 -0.55
CA ALA A 125 12.18 -8.35 -1.77
C ALA A 125 13.37 -7.39 -1.97
N MET A 126 13.24 -6.13 -1.56
CA MET A 126 14.32 -5.13 -1.64
C MET A 126 15.47 -5.42 -0.67
N ILE A 127 15.20 -6.07 0.47
CA ILE A 127 16.23 -6.43 1.47
C ILE A 127 17.34 -7.31 0.85
N ALA A 128 16.97 -8.18 -0.10
CA ALA A 128 17.91 -9.11 -0.73
C ALA A 128 19.00 -8.40 -1.57
N ALA A 129 18.68 -7.23 -2.13
CA ALA A 129 19.60 -6.43 -2.94
C ALA A 129 20.32 -5.33 -2.14
N GLU A 130 19.85 -5.03 -0.93
CA GLU A 130 20.43 -4.02 -0.05
C GLU A 130 21.72 -4.54 0.62
N ASN A 131 22.66 -3.66 0.93
CA ASN A 131 23.88 -3.97 1.68
C ASN A 131 23.95 -3.26 3.04
N ASP A 132 23.29 -2.12 3.18
CA ASP A 132 23.27 -1.35 4.43
C ASP A 132 22.33 -1.99 5.46
N ALA A 133 22.88 -2.32 6.64
CA ALA A 133 22.12 -3.00 7.69
C ALA A 133 21.00 -2.14 8.30
N ALA A 134 21.18 -0.82 8.37
CA ALA A 134 20.16 0.10 8.87
C ALA A 134 19.01 0.23 7.86
N ILE A 135 19.32 0.28 6.57
CA ILE A 135 18.29 0.28 5.52
C ILE A 135 17.51 -1.02 5.53
N LYS A 136 18.18 -2.18 5.62
CA LYS A 136 17.50 -3.49 5.75
C LYS A 136 16.54 -3.53 6.93
N ALA A 137 16.96 -3.02 8.08
CA ALA A 137 16.12 -2.97 9.27
C ALA A 137 14.90 -2.06 9.06
N SER A 138 15.03 -0.96 8.32
CA SER A 138 13.91 -0.09 8.00
C SER A 138 12.95 -0.68 6.97
N LEU A 139 13.46 -1.39 5.95
CA LEU A 139 12.64 -2.16 5.00
C LEU A 139 11.82 -3.24 5.72
N GLU A 140 12.45 -4.01 6.63
CA GLU A 140 11.71 -4.99 7.44
C GLU A 140 10.69 -4.32 8.35
N LYS A 141 11.02 -3.14 8.90
CA LYS A 141 10.08 -2.37 9.71
C LYS A 141 8.84 -1.96 8.91
N MET A 142 9.00 -1.51 7.66
CA MET A 142 7.89 -1.19 6.77
C MET A 142 7.02 -2.43 6.50
N ALA A 143 7.64 -3.57 6.19
CA ALA A 143 6.91 -4.83 5.99
C ALA A 143 6.08 -5.27 7.22
N LEU A 144 6.62 -5.08 8.43
CA LEU A 144 5.88 -5.37 9.66
C LEU A 144 4.73 -4.38 9.93
N ILE A 145 4.84 -3.14 9.44
CA ILE A 145 3.77 -2.14 9.57
C ILE A 145 2.59 -2.51 8.66
N GLU A 146 2.86 -2.87 7.41
CA GLU A 146 1.87 -3.41 6.46
C GLU A 146 1.13 -4.61 7.04
N GLU A 147 1.86 -5.59 7.58
CA GLU A 147 1.27 -6.77 8.22
C GLU A 147 0.38 -6.40 9.41
N ALA A 148 0.74 -5.37 10.17
CA ALA A 148 -0.10 -4.89 11.27
C ALA A 148 -1.39 -4.20 10.78
N SER A 149 -1.37 -3.50 9.65
CA SER A 149 -2.57 -2.97 8.98
C SER A 149 -3.45 -4.13 8.47
N ALA A 150 -2.83 -5.13 7.86
CA ALA A 150 -3.50 -6.34 7.37
C ALA A 150 -4.21 -7.13 8.48
N ASP A 151 -3.51 -7.35 9.60
CA ASP A 151 -4.03 -8.08 10.76
C ASP A 151 -5.16 -7.32 11.45
N TYR A 152 -5.07 -5.98 11.51
CA TYR A 152 -6.16 -5.14 11.99
C TYR A 152 -7.40 -5.29 11.11
N LEU A 153 -7.26 -5.24 9.78
CA LEU A 153 -8.39 -5.42 8.87
C LEU A 153 -9.02 -6.81 9.00
N ASP A 154 -8.22 -7.88 9.12
CA ASP A 154 -8.77 -9.22 9.33
C ASP A 154 -9.56 -9.33 10.64
N ALA A 155 -9.07 -8.73 11.73
CA ALA A 155 -9.79 -8.68 13.00
C ALA A 155 -11.10 -7.88 12.86
N LEU A 156 -11.05 -6.69 12.26
CA LEU A 156 -12.23 -5.86 12.02
C LEU A 156 -13.28 -6.59 11.17
N LEU A 157 -12.85 -7.25 10.09
CA LEU A 157 -13.77 -7.97 9.21
C LEU A 157 -14.47 -9.14 9.92
N SER A 158 -13.81 -9.76 10.91
CA SER A 158 -14.44 -10.80 11.75
C SER A 158 -15.53 -10.26 12.68
N GLU A 159 -15.53 -8.97 13.00
CA GLU A 159 -16.59 -8.31 13.77
C GLU A 159 -17.75 -7.84 12.89
N LEU A 160 -17.47 -7.56 11.62
CA LEU A 160 -18.43 -7.03 10.64
C LEU A 160 -19.18 -8.12 9.84
N THR A 161 -18.81 -9.40 9.98
CA THR A 161 -19.37 -10.54 9.23
C THR A 161 -20.05 -11.57 10.13
#